data_AF-A0A1G2Y448-F1
#
_entry.id   AF-A0A1G2Y448-F1
#
_cell.length_a   1.000
_cell.length_b   1.000
_cell.length_c   1.000
_cell.angle_alpha   90.00
_cell.angle_beta   90.00
_cell.angle_gamma   90.00
#
_symmetry.space_group_name_H-M   'P 1'
#
loop_
_entity.id
_entity.type
_entity.pdbx_description
1 polymer ?
#
loop_
_entity_poly.entity_id
_entity_poly.type
_entity_poly.pdbx_seq_one_letter_code
_entity_poly.pdbx_strand_id
1 'polypeptide(L)'
;MKLTLEKKVFTAILLLYWVCLFVITHIPVPMWVRQMGVSDKTMHFAAYLALGLLFWQASSFGLKANWRKARPWIISAILAIYGIMDELAQNFIAGRSMDTLDLVSDALGAVAAMLIVTFTSGYNTAMVLLSISPVFLPAIVKSKLIKQGSIVEDIFYLAGFAVITILWSMYLLHIRKLNIRKLKDFFLFFLCPFASIVIVKIYAAATDKPLGNQEIRLALTSILLTLIIMQFSLRKKVI
;
A
#
# COMPACT_ATOMS: atom_id res chain seq x y z
N MET A 1 5.47 21.24 21.14
CA MET A 1 5.91 21.35 19.72
C MET A 1 4.69 21.12 18.82
N LYS A 2 4.31 22.06 17.94
CA LYS A 2 3.15 21.87 17.04
C LYS A 2 3.47 20.79 16.00
N LEU A 3 2.57 19.83 15.79
CA LEU A 3 2.68 18.83 14.73
C LEU A 3 2.57 19.51 13.36
N THR A 4 3.43 19.13 12.41
CA THR A 4 3.33 19.56 11.02
C THR A 4 2.07 18.99 10.37
N LEU A 5 1.60 19.59 9.28
CA LEU A 5 0.39 19.14 8.58
C LEU A 5 0.52 17.68 8.13
N GLU A 6 1.69 17.30 7.61
CA GLU A 6 1.97 15.95 7.13
C GLU A 6 1.86 14.95 8.26
N LYS A 7 2.46 15.25 9.42
CA LYS A 7 2.33 14.39 10.59
C LYS A 7 0.87 14.25 11.02
N LYS A 8 0.09 15.33 11.02
CA LYS A 8 -1.36 15.24 11.34
C LYS A 8 -2.11 14.35 10.35
N VAL A 9 -1.85 14.49 9.05
CA VAL A 9 -2.46 13.66 8.01
C VAL A 9 -2.07 12.19 8.18
N PHE A 10 -0.78 11.89 8.35
CA PHE A 10 -0.33 10.51 8.56
C PHE A 10 -0.81 9.93 9.88
N THR A 11 -0.94 10.72 10.94
CA THR A 11 -1.58 10.29 12.19
C THR A 11 -3.04 9.93 11.97
N ALA A 12 -3.80 10.75 11.24
CA ALA A 12 -5.20 10.44 10.93
C ALA A 12 -5.33 9.14 10.10
N ILE A 13 -4.48 8.97 9.08
CA ILE A 13 -4.42 7.75 8.27
C ILE A 13 -4.04 6.54 9.13
N LEU A 14 -3.03 6.69 9.99
CA LEU A 14 -2.61 5.63 10.92
C LEU A 14 -3.77 5.21 11.83
N LEU A 15 -4.45 6.15 12.46
CA LEU A 15 -5.56 5.84 13.37
C LEU A 15 -6.70 5.14 12.64
N LEU A 16 -7.08 5.63 11.46
CA LEU A 16 -8.09 4.98 10.63
C LEU A 16 -7.67 3.56 10.24
N TYR A 17 -6.45 3.40 9.72
CA TYR A 17 -5.91 2.11 9.32
C TYR A 17 -5.84 1.13 10.50
N TRP A 18 -5.39 1.60 11.66
CA TRP A 18 -5.23 0.77 12.85
C TRP A 18 -6.57 0.34 13.43
N VAL A 19 -7.58 1.22 13.46
CA VAL A 19 -8.95 0.85 13.85
C VAL A 19 -9.52 -0.18 12.87
N CYS A 20 -9.35 0.02 11.56
CA CYS A 20 -9.79 -0.97 10.56
C CYS A 20 -9.09 -2.32 10.75
N LEU A 21 -7.77 -2.31 10.97
CA LEU A 21 -6.99 -3.53 11.21
C LEU A 21 -7.50 -4.25 12.46
N PHE A 22 -7.62 -3.54 13.57
CA PHE A 22 -8.14 -4.09 14.83
C PHE A 22 -9.53 -4.71 14.64
N VAL A 23 -10.47 -4.02 13.98
CA VAL A 23 -11.80 -4.57 13.73
C VAL A 23 -11.73 -5.84 12.87
N ILE A 24 -10.91 -5.85 11.82
CA ILE A 24 -10.80 -7.00 10.91
C ILE A 24 -10.17 -8.19 11.63
N THR A 25 -9.16 -7.99 12.47
CA THR A 25 -8.55 -9.05 13.27
C THR A 25 -9.46 -9.54 14.40
N HIS A 26 -10.39 -8.69 14.86
CA HIS A 26 -11.29 -8.99 15.98
C HIS A 26 -12.69 -9.52 15.59
N ILE A 27 -12.87 -9.95 14.34
CA ILE A 27 -14.09 -10.62 13.88
C ILE A 27 -13.77 -12.00 13.28
N PRO A 28 -14.73 -12.94 13.23
CA PRO A 28 -14.56 -14.18 12.48
C PRO A 28 -14.16 -13.88 11.04
N VAL A 29 -13.20 -14.63 10.49
CA VAL A 29 -12.64 -14.37 9.15
C VAL A 29 -13.77 -14.31 8.11
N PRO A 30 -14.06 -13.14 7.51
CA PRO A 30 -15.17 -12.98 6.59
C PRO A 30 -15.02 -13.87 5.35
N MET A 31 -16.15 -14.33 4.79
CA MET A 31 -16.13 -15.23 3.64
C MET A 31 -15.42 -14.62 2.41
N TRP A 32 -15.59 -13.32 2.18
CA TRP A 32 -14.91 -12.63 1.08
C TRP A 32 -13.39 -12.61 1.26
N VAL A 33 -12.87 -12.48 2.48
CA VAL A 33 -11.42 -12.56 2.78
C VAL A 33 -10.90 -13.96 2.45
N ARG A 34 -11.62 -15.01 2.86
CA ARG A 34 -11.26 -16.40 2.52
C ARG A 34 -11.21 -16.61 1.00
N GLN A 35 -12.14 -15.97 0.27
CA GLN A 35 -12.23 -16.05 -1.18
C GLN A 35 -11.19 -15.20 -1.92
N MET A 36 -10.55 -14.24 -1.25
CA MET A 36 -9.38 -13.54 -1.82
C MET A 36 -8.22 -14.50 -2.08
N GLY A 37 -8.21 -15.68 -1.42
CA GLY A 37 -7.21 -16.75 -1.57
C GLY A 37 -5.77 -16.30 -1.28
N VAL A 38 -5.60 -15.18 -0.57
CA VAL A 38 -4.29 -14.73 -0.09
C VAL A 38 -3.95 -15.55 1.13
N SER A 39 -2.71 -16.04 1.24
CA SER A 39 -2.32 -16.73 2.47
C SER A 39 -2.41 -15.78 3.65
N ASP A 40 -2.87 -16.31 4.78
CA ASP A 40 -3.00 -15.54 6.02
C ASP A 40 -1.70 -14.79 6.36
N LYS A 41 -0.58 -15.50 6.22
CA LYS A 41 0.79 -15.03 6.44
C LYS A 41 1.14 -13.82 5.56
N THR A 42 0.69 -13.81 4.30
CA THR A 42 0.90 -12.65 3.40
C THR A 42 0.06 -11.45 3.84
N MET A 43 -1.16 -11.68 4.31
CA MET A 43 -2.03 -10.61 4.83
C MET A 43 -1.44 -10.01 6.11
N HIS A 44 -0.97 -10.85 7.03
CA HIS A 44 -0.26 -10.47 8.25
C HIS A 44 1.00 -9.65 7.97
N PHE A 45 1.89 -10.17 7.12
CA PHE A 45 3.09 -9.46 6.69
C PHE A 45 2.77 -8.08 6.10
N ALA A 46 1.82 -8.02 5.16
CA ALA A 46 1.46 -6.77 4.50
C ALA A 46 0.78 -5.77 5.46
N ALA A 47 -0.03 -6.28 6.40
CA ALA A 47 -0.71 -5.45 7.39
C ALA A 47 0.30 -4.77 8.32
N TYR A 48 1.26 -5.53 8.86
CA TYR A 48 2.28 -4.98 9.76
C TYR A 48 3.34 -4.14 9.03
N LEU A 49 3.62 -4.46 7.76
CA LEU A 49 4.43 -3.59 6.90
C LEU A 49 3.78 -2.20 6.74
N ALA A 50 2.49 -2.16 6.39
CA ALA A 50 1.76 -0.91 6.24
C ALA A 50 1.65 -0.16 7.58
N LEU A 51 1.30 -0.87 8.66
CA LEU A 51 1.20 -0.31 10.01
C LEU A 51 2.52 0.34 10.45
N GLY A 52 3.65 -0.36 10.27
CA GLY A 52 4.97 0.15 10.65
C GLY A 52 5.40 1.38 9.84
N LEU A 53 5.11 1.41 8.53
CA LEU A 53 5.39 2.57 7.69
C LEU A 53 4.54 3.79 8.11
N LEU A 54 3.25 3.58 8.42
CA LEU A 54 2.34 4.63 8.88
C LEU A 54 2.75 5.17 10.27
N PHE A 55 3.15 4.29 11.19
CA PHE A 55 3.69 4.67 12.49
C PHE A 55 4.93 5.56 12.38
N TRP A 56 5.86 5.17 11.51
CA TRP A 56 7.06 5.96 11.26
C TRP A 56 6.70 7.34 10.67
N GLN A 57 5.80 7.39 9.70
CA GLN A 57 5.39 8.65 9.07
C GLN A 57 4.66 9.58 10.04
N ALA A 58 3.74 9.06 10.83
CA ALA A 58 3.01 9.84 11.84
C ALA A 58 3.96 10.47 12.87
N SER A 59 4.98 9.72 13.32
CA SER A 59 5.91 10.19 14.37
C SER A 59 7.08 11.01 13.82
N SER A 60 7.61 10.63 12.67
CA SER A 60 8.94 11.00 12.18
C SER A 60 8.95 11.37 10.69
N PHE A 61 7.83 11.88 10.15
CA PHE A 61 7.75 12.39 8.78
C PHE A 61 8.98 13.24 8.41
N GLY A 62 9.55 12.97 7.23
CA GLY A 62 10.73 13.65 6.70
C GLY A 62 12.09 13.12 7.21
N LEU A 63 12.09 12.22 8.20
CA LEU A 63 13.32 11.65 8.77
C LEU A 63 13.51 10.19 8.33
N LYS A 64 14.76 9.80 8.13
CA LYS A 64 15.18 8.40 8.04
C LYS A 64 15.34 7.81 9.44
N ALA A 65 15.16 6.51 9.59
CA ALA A 65 15.45 5.83 10.83
C ALA A 65 16.94 5.92 11.18
N ASN A 66 17.22 6.40 12.38
CA ASN A 66 18.56 6.41 12.95
C ASN A 66 18.55 5.47 14.15
N TRP A 67 19.13 4.28 13.96
CA TRP A 67 19.20 3.20 14.96
C TRP A 67 20.05 3.52 16.19
N ARG A 68 20.80 4.63 16.18
CA ARG A 68 21.46 5.17 17.40
C ARG A 68 20.49 5.91 18.33
N LYS A 69 19.25 6.18 17.89
CA LYS A 69 18.22 6.84 18.69
C LYS A 69 17.18 5.83 19.16
N ALA A 70 16.47 6.14 20.24
CA ALA A 70 15.45 5.25 20.80
C ALA A 70 14.22 5.05 19.88
N ARG A 71 13.89 5.99 18.99
CA ARG A 71 12.61 5.98 18.25
C ARG A 71 12.37 4.72 17.40
N PRO A 72 13.29 4.27 16.51
CA PRO A 72 13.08 3.02 15.75
C PRO A 72 12.87 1.81 16.66
N TRP A 73 13.59 1.73 17.77
CA TRP A 73 13.46 0.66 18.75
C TRP A 73 12.11 0.69 19.47
N ILE A 74 11.66 1.88 19.89
CA ILE A 74 10.34 2.07 20.52
C ILE A 74 9.23 1.64 19.55
N ILE A 75 9.29 2.08 18.29
CA ILE A 75 8.27 1.71 17.29
C ILE A 75 8.29 0.20 17.03
N SER A 76 9.48 -0.40 16.89
CA SER A 76 9.61 -1.85 16.71
C SER A 76 9.03 -2.63 17.90
N ALA A 77 9.29 -2.17 19.13
CA ALA A 77 8.73 -2.76 20.34
C ALA A 77 7.20 -2.62 20.40
N ILE A 78 6.66 -1.45 20.04
CA ILE A 78 5.20 -1.24 19.98
C ILE A 78 4.56 -2.20 18.99
N LEU A 79 5.12 -2.33 17.78
CA LEU A 79 4.61 -3.24 16.75
C LEU A 79 4.68 -4.71 17.20
N ALA A 80 5.79 -5.11 17.83
CA ALA A 80 5.96 -6.47 18.33
C ALA A 80 4.98 -6.80 19.47
N ILE A 81 4.83 -5.89 20.45
CA ILE A 81 3.87 -6.07 21.55
C ILE A 81 2.46 -6.11 20.99
N TYR A 82 2.11 -5.22 20.06
CA TYR A 82 0.80 -5.21 19.42
C TYR A 82 0.52 -6.51 18.66
N GLY A 83 1.48 -7.05 17.91
CA GLY A 83 1.35 -8.35 17.23
C GLY A 83 1.09 -9.50 18.18
N ILE A 84 1.85 -9.57 19.28
CA ILE A 84 1.62 -10.58 20.32
C ILE A 84 0.21 -10.43 20.91
N MET A 85 -0.21 -9.20 21.22
CA MET A 85 -1.53 -8.94 21.78
C MET A 85 -2.66 -9.27 20.80
N ASP A 86 -2.50 -8.97 19.52
CA ASP A 86 -3.49 -9.26 18.49
C ASP A 86 -3.68 -10.77 18.33
N GLU A 87 -2.59 -11.54 18.18
CA GLU A 87 -2.63 -13.02 18.10
C GLU A 87 -3.23 -13.66 19.36
N LEU A 88 -2.88 -13.17 20.54
CA LEU A 88 -3.48 -13.64 21.80
C LEU A 88 -4.99 -13.33 21.85
N ALA A 89 -5.40 -12.15 21.38
CA ALA A 89 -6.80 -11.76 21.34
C ALA A 89 -7.61 -12.61 20.35
N GLN A 90 -6.99 -13.04 19.24
CA GLN A 90 -7.62 -13.89 18.24
C GLN A 90 -8.05 -15.26 18.79
N ASN A 91 -7.42 -15.79 19.84
CA ASN A 91 -7.86 -17.02 20.50
C ASN A 91 -9.27 -16.92 21.11
N PHE A 92 -9.76 -15.71 21.39
CA PHE A 92 -11.11 -15.50 21.92
C PHE A 92 -12.17 -15.37 20.83
N ILE A 93 -11.79 -15.53 19.55
CA ILE A 93 -12.67 -15.31 18.40
C ILE A 93 -12.96 -16.65 17.72
N ALA A 94 -14.25 -16.96 17.58
CA ALA A 94 -14.68 -18.18 16.92
C ALA A 94 -14.16 -18.26 15.47
N GLY A 95 -13.47 -19.35 15.15
CA GLY A 95 -12.94 -19.60 13.81
C GLY A 95 -11.63 -18.89 13.49
N ARG A 96 -10.96 -18.30 14.50
CA ARG A 96 -9.55 -17.93 14.47
C ARG A 96 -8.77 -18.80 15.45
N SER A 97 -7.48 -18.94 15.21
CA SER A 97 -6.55 -19.64 16.10
C SER A 97 -5.24 -18.88 16.08
N MET A 98 -4.64 -18.69 17.26
CA MET A 98 -3.28 -18.17 17.33
C MET A 98 -2.34 -19.07 16.54
N ASP A 99 -1.56 -18.46 15.65
CA ASP A 99 -0.55 -19.15 14.87
C ASP A 99 0.79 -18.44 15.02
N THR A 100 1.78 -19.19 15.51
CA THR A 100 3.15 -18.68 15.63
C THR A 100 3.73 -18.19 14.31
N LEU A 101 3.29 -18.73 13.17
CA LEU A 101 3.73 -18.28 11.84
C LEU A 101 3.11 -16.93 11.44
N ASP A 102 1.94 -16.59 11.98
CA ASP A 102 1.33 -15.27 11.76
C ASP A 102 2.05 -14.22 12.61
N LEU A 103 2.43 -14.55 13.84
CA LEU A 103 3.32 -13.70 14.65
C LEU A 103 4.68 -13.45 13.98
N VAL A 104 5.28 -14.47 13.36
CA VAL A 104 6.52 -14.32 12.58
C VAL A 104 6.28 -13.42 11.36
N SER A 105 5.14 -13.57 10.68
CA SER A 105 4.77 -12.75 9.53
C SER A 105 4.59 -11.28 9.92
N ASP A 106 3.95 -11.00 11.05
CA ASP A 106 3.79 -9.67 11.63
C ASP A 106 5.15 -9.03 11.95
N ALA A 107 6.03 -9.80 12.61
CA ALA A 107 7.38 -9.35 12.93
C ALA A 107 8.20 -9.05 11.67
N LEU A 108 8.14 -9.91 10.64
CA LEU A 108 8.82 -9.69 9.36
C LEU A 108 8.27 -8.45 8.63
N GLY A 109 6.95 -8.22 8.68
CA GLY A 109 6.32 -7.01 8.14
C GLY A 109 6.83 -5.75 8.84
N ALA A 110 6.86 -5.76 10.17
CA ALA A 110 7.38 -4.65 10.97
C ALA A 110 8.87 -4.39 10.70
N VAL A 111 9.69 -5.44 10.61
CA VAL A 111 11.12 -5.33 10.27
C VAL A 111 11.31 -4.75 8.87
N ALA A 112 10.55 -5.23 7.88
CA ALA A 112 10.59 -4.70 6.53
C ALA A 112 10.21 -3.21 6.48
N ALA A 113 9.20 -2.79 7.26
CA ALA A 113 8.85 -1.38 7.40
C ALA A 113 10.04 -0.55 7.94
N MET A 114 10.68 -1.03 9.02
CA MET A 114 11.83 -0.36 9.65
C MET A 114 13.05 -0.29 8.71
N LEU A 115 13.26 -1.33 7.90
CA LEU A 115 14.30 -1.36 6.88
C LEU A 115 14.04 -0.29 5.80
N ILE A 116 12.81 -0.20 5.30
CA ILE A 116 12.43 0.79 4.28
C ILE A 116 12.67 2.22 4.78
N VAL A 117 12.27 2.54 6.02
CA VAL A 117 12.45 3.89 6.59
C VAL A 117 13.90 4.19 6.98
N THR A 118 14.77 3.18 7.04
CA THR A 118 16.21 3.39 7.18
C THR A 118 16.79 4.03 5.92
N PHE A 119 16.27 3.66 4.75
CA PHE A 119 16.77 4.15 3.46
C PHE A 119 15.95 5.30 2.87
N THR A 120 14.67 5.41 3.25
CA THR A 120 13.72 6.39 2.70
C THR A 120 13.21 7.35 3.79
N SER A 121 12.71 8.52 3.38
CA SER A 121 12.11 9.47 4.31
C SER A 121 10.96 10.26 3.67
N GLY A 122 10.02 10.73 4.51
CA GLY A 122 8.95 11.63 4.11
C GLY A 122 8.17 11.11 2.91
N TYR A 123 8.00 11.94 1.88
CA TYR A 123 7.24 11.55 0.68
C TYR A 123 7.81 10.33 -0.06
N ASN A 124 9.13 10.05 0.05
CA ASN A 124 9.71 8.86 -0.59
C ASN A 124 9.18 7.58 0.06
N THR A 125 9.11 7.53 1.39
CA THR A 125 8.53 6.42 2.14
C THR A 125 7.03 6.27 1.83
N ALA A 126 6.29 7.38 1.71
CA ALA A 126 4.89 7.34 1.34
C ALA A 126 4.67 6.74 -0.06
N MET A 127 5.56 7.02 -1.02
CA MET A 127 5.51 6.42 -2.35
C MET A 127 5.77 4.92 -2.33
N VAL A 128 6.62 4.41 -1.44
CA VAL A 128 6.82 2.96 -1.28
C VAL A 128 5.50 2.29 -0.88
N LEU A 129 4.80 2.82 0.13
CA LEU A 129 3.49 2.31 0.56
C LEU A 129 2.44 2.34 -0.58
N LEU A 130 2.42 3.42 -1.36
CA LEU A 130 1.50 3.55 -2.49
C LEU A 130 1.84 2.62 -3.66
N SER A 131 3.11 2.30 -3.87
CA SER A 131 3.52 1.41 -4.95
C SER A 131 3.13 -0.06 -4.72
N ILE A 132 2.99 -0.47 -3.44
CA ILE A 132 2.65 -1.85 -3.06
C ILE A 132 1.15 -2.06 -2.82
N SER A 133 0.36 -1.00 -2.58
CA SER A 133 -1.09 -1.11 -2.39
C SER A 133 -1.87 -1.85 -3.49
N PRO A 134 -1.46 -1.85 -4.78
CA PRO A 134 -2.24 -2.49 -5.85
C PRO A 134 -2.11 -4.02 -5.85
N VAL A 135 -1.17 -4.58 -5.09
CA VAL A 135 -0.88 -6.02 -5.03
C VAL A 135 -2.12 -6.83 -4.67
N PHE A 136 -2.99 -6.29 -3.82
CA PHE A 136 -4.23 -6.95 -3.42
C PHE A 136 -5.40 -6.73 -4.38
N LEU A 137 -5.25 -5.90 -5.42
CA LEU A 137 -6.35 -5.58 -6.34
C LEU A 137 -6.91 -6.84 -7.04
N PRO A 138 -6.10 -7.77 -7.60
CA PRO A 138 -6.65 -9.00 -8.16
C PRO A 138 -7.34 -9.88 -7.12
N ALA A 139 -6.86 -9.87 -5.88
CA ALA A 139 -7.43 -10.65 -4.80
C ALA A 139 -8.80 -10.10 -4.36
N ILE A 140 -8.94 -8.78 -4.27
CA ILE A 140 -10.20 -8.09 -3.96
C ILE A 140 -11.21 -8.34 -5.08
N VAL A 141 -10.81 -8.19 -6.34
CA VAL A 141 -11.69 -8.44 -7.48
C VAL A 141 -12.17 -9.89 -7.52
N LYS A 142 -11.31 -10.85 -7.14
CA LYS A 142 -11.64 -12.29 -7.11
C LYS A 142 -12.33 -12.77 -5.84
N SER A 143 -12.57 -11.89 -4.85
CA SER A 143 -13.23 -12.22 -3.58
C SER A 143 -14.74 -12.55 -3.68
N LYS A 144 -15.26 -12.77 -4.90
CA LYS A 144 -16.69 -12.84 -5.27
C LYS A 144 -17.55 -11.64 -4.88
N LEU A 145 -16.96 -10.59 -4.28
CA LEU A 145 -17.63 -9.30 -4.09
C LEU A 145 -17.94 -8.62 -5.41
N ILE A 146 -17.09 -8.83 -6.41
CA ILE A 146 -17.24 -8.30 -7.76
C ILE A 146 -17.45 -9.48 -8.71
N LYS A 147 -18.47 -9.39 -9.56
CA LYS A 147 -18.72 -10.40 -10.59
C LYS A 147 -17.58 -10.35 -11.62
N GLN A 148 -16.94 -11.50 -11.86
CA GLN A 148 -15.87 -11.60 -12.85
C GLN A 148 -16.38 -11.29 -14.27
N GLY A 149 -15.57 -10.58 -15.04
CA GLY A 149 -15.90 -10.09 -16.38
C GLY A 149 -16.97 -9.00 -16.40
N SER A 150 -17.29 -8.40 -15.24
CA SER A 150 -18.25 -7.29 -15.18
C SER A 150 -17.59 -5.95 -15.43
N ILE A 151 -18.38 -4.97 -15.88
CA ILE A 151 -17.92 -3.59 -16.01
C ILE A 151 -17.42 -3.00 -14.67
N VAL A 152 -17.93 -3.51 -13.53
CA VAL A 152 -17.49 -3.08 -12.20
C VAL A 152 -16.05 -3.50 -11.96
N GLU A 153 -15.66 -4.72 -12.35
CA GLU A 153 -14.26 -5.17 -12.30
C GLU A 153 -13.35 -4.27 -13.13
N ASP A 154 -13.76 -3.96 -14.36
CA ASP A 154 -12.99 -3.08 -15.25
C ASP A 154 -12.79 -1.69 -14.62
N ILE A 155 -13.85 -1.12 -14.03
CA ILE A 155 -13.80 0.18 -13.33
C ILE A 155 -12.81 0.13 -12.14
N PHE A 156 -12.79 -0.96 -11.37
CA PHE A 156 -11.87 -1.12 -10.24
C PHE A 156 -10.41 -1.12 -10.69
N TYR A 157 -10.08 -1.85 -11.76
CA TYR A 157 -8.73 -1.83 -12.34
C TYR A 157 -8.37 -0.45 -12.88
N LEU A 158 -9.27 0.18 -13.65
CA LEU A 158 -9.04 1.52 -14.18
C LEU A 158 -8.79 2.53 -13.05
N ALA A 159 -9.64 2.55 -12.03
CA ALA A 159 -9.53 3.46 -10.90
C ALA A 159 -8.25 3.22 -10.09
N GLY A 160 -7.93 1.96 -9.77
CA GLY A 160 -6.73 1.61 -9.01
C GLY A 160 -5.46 2.12 -9.69
N PHE A 161 -5.29 1.83 -10.98
CA PHE A 161 -4.13 2.29 -11.74
C PHE A 161 -4.12 3.80 -11.99
N ALA A 162 -5.28 4.44 -12.13
CA ALA A 162 -5.38 5.89 -12.25
C ALA A 162 -4.90 6.59 -10.97
N VAL A 163 -5.35 6.13 -9.79
CA VAL A 163 -4.98 6.71 -8.50
C VAL A 163 -3.47 6.65 -8.28
N ILE A 164 -2.82 5.51 -8.52
CA ILE A 164 -1.37 5.37 -8.37
C ILE A 164 -0.64 6.30 -9.34
N THR A 165 -1.11 6.36 -10.59
CA THR A 165 -0.53 7.21 -11.64
C THR A 165 -0.63 8.69 -11.29
N ILE A 166 -1.78 9.14 -10.78
CA ILE A 166 -1.99 10.52 -10.31
C ILE A 166 -1.04 10.82 -9.15
N LEU A 167 -1.02 9.98 -8.12
CA LEU A 167 -0.22 10.22 -6.92
C LEU A 167 1.28 10.22 -7.23
N TRP A 168 1.75 9.28 -8.05
CA TRP A 168 3.13 9.25 -8.53
C TRP A 168 3.49 10.49 -9.33
N SER A 169 2.63 10.89 -10.26
CA SER A 169 2.83 12.08 -11.08
C SER A 169 2.85 13.35 -10.23
N MET A 170 1.95 13.47 -9.25
CA MET A 170 1.94 14.59 -8.30
C MET A 170 3.22 14.62 -7.47
N TYR A 171 3.72 13.47 -7.02
CA TYR A 171 4.99 13.36 -6.32
C TYR A 171 6.16 13.83 -7.21
N LEU A 172 6.23 13.38 -8.47
CA LEU A 172 7.28 13.81 -9.39
C LEU A 172 7.23 15.32 -9.69
N LEU A 173 6.04 15.87 -9.90
CA LEU A 173 5.85 17.29 -10.22
C LEU A 173 6.15 18.20 -9.03
N HIS A 174 5.61 17.89 -7.84
CA HIS A 174 5.65 18.82 -6.71
C HIS A 174 6.84 18.57 -5.77
N ILE A 175 7.23 17.31 -5.58
CA ILE A 175 8.30 16.94 -4.65
C ILE A 175 9.64 16.83 -5.38
N ARG A 176 9.67 16.14 -6.53
CA ARG A 176 10.90 15.99 -7.33
C ARG A 176 11.12 17.12 -8.34
N LYS A 177 10.15 18.05 -8.47
CA LYS A 177 10.20 19.22 -9.37
C LYS A 177 10.52 18.87 -10.82
N LEU A 178 10.10 17.67 -11.26
CA LEU A 178 10.25 17.24 -12.65
C LEU A 178 9.20 17.89 -13.54
N ASN A 179 9.47 17.95 -14.84
CA ASN A 179 8.53 18.53 -15.79
C ASN A 179 8.07 17.48 -16.80
N ILE A 180 6.80 17.09 -16.71
CA ILE A 180 6.18 16.10 -17.60
C ILE A 180 6.27 16.47 -19.09
N ARG A 181 6.52 17.74 -19.44
CA ARG A 181 6.67 18.20 -20.83
C ARG A 181 8.07 17.96 -21.38
N LYS A 182 9.09 17.75 -20.54
CA LYS A 182 10.46 17.48 -20.99
C LYS A 182 10.60 15.98 -21.27
N LEU A 183 11.03 15.64 -22.48
CA LEU A 183 11.17 14.24 -22.91
C LEU A 183 12.02 13.40 -21.95
N LYS A 184 13.10 13.98 -21.42
CA LYS A 184 13.99 13.31 -20.44
C LYS A 184 13.29 12.94 -19.12
N ASP A 185 12.31 13.71 -18.69
CA ASP A 185 11.59 13.48 -17.43
C ASP A 185 10.34 12.62 -17.66
N PHE A 186 9.76 12.67 -18.87
CA PHE A 186 8.51 12.02 -19.24
C PHE A 186 8.49 10.52 -18.93
N PHE A 187 9.57 9.80 -19.22
CA PHE A 187 9.66 8.36 -18.95
C PHE A 187 9.60 8.01 -17.45
N LEU A 188 10.00 8.92 -16.55
CA LEU A 188 9.93 8.69 -15.11
C LEU A 188 8.49 8.63 -14.59
N PHE A 189 7.54 9.28 -15.28
CA PHE A 189 6.12 9.25 -14.91
C PHE A 189 5.47 7.88 -15.12
N PHE A 190 6.07 7.05 -15.97
CA PHE A 190 5.64 5.69 -16.24
C PHE A 190 6.23 4.67 -15.26
N LEU A 191 7.35 4.99 -14.60
CA LEU A 191 8.16 4.02 -13.86
C LEU A 191 7.39 3.32 -12.74
N CYS A 192 6.77 4.07 -11.82
CA CYS A 192 6.06 3.48 -10.69
C CYS A 192 4.76 2.75 -11.11
N PRO A 193 3.88 3.31 -11.97
CA PRO A 193 2.69 2.60 -12.42
C PRO A 193 2.98 1.34 -13.24
N PHE A 194 4.04 1.31 -14.06
CA PHE A 194 4.44 0.06 -14.72
C PHE A 194 5.02 -0.95 -13.74
N ALA A 195 5.87 -0.50 -12.81
CA ALA A 195 6.40 -1.37 -11.77
C ALA A 195 5.27 -2.03 -10.96
N SER A 196 4.20 -1.30 -10.64
CA SER A 196 3.06 -1.88 -9.94
C SER A 196 2.32 -2.93 -10.77
N ILE A 197 2.16 -2.76 -12.09
CA ILE A 197 1.63 -3.82 -12.97
C ILE A 197 2.51 -5.08 -12.89
N VAL A 198 3.84 -4.92 -12.96
CA VAL A 198 4.78 -6.06 -12.90
C VAL A 198 4.67 -6.77 -11.56
N ILE A 199 4.65 -6.04 -10.44
CA ILE A 199 4.51 -6.62 -9.10
C ILE A 199 3.17 -7.36 -8.97
N VAL A 200 2.07 -6.73 -9.41
CA VAL A 200 0.74 -7.35 -9.41
C VAL A 200 0.74 -8.63 -10.25
N LYS A 201 1.40 -8.64 -11.41
CA LYS A 201 1.51 -9.81 -12.28
C LYS A 201 2.32 -10.94 -11.64
N ILE A 202 3.43 -10.63 -10.98
CA ILE A 202 4.25 -11.61 -10.25
C ILE A 202 3.43 -12.23 -9.12
N TYR A 203 2.76 -11.40 -8.33
CA TYR A 203 1.91 -11.86 -7.23
C TYR A 203 0.72 -12.72 -7.73
N ALA A 204 0.08 -12.28 -8.82
CA ALA A 204 -0.99 -13.02 -9.49
C ALA A 204 -0.53 -14.40 -9.97
N ALA A 205 0.68 -14.50 -10.53
CA ALA A 205 1.27 -15.77 -10.95
C ALA A 205 1.62 -16.68 -9.76
N ALA A 206 2.08 -16.11 -8.64
CA ALA A 206 2.42 -16.86 -7.43
C ALA A 206 1.19 -17.38 -6.65
N THR A 207 -0.01 -16.88 -6.92
CA THR A 207 -1.22 -17.17 -6.14
C THR A 207 -2.33 -17.86 -6.95
N ASP A 208 -1.99 -18.44 -8.12
CA ASP A 208 -2.92 -19.03 -9.09
C ASP A 208 -4.11 -18.11 -9.44
N LYS A 209 -3.88 -16.81 -9.33
CA LYS A 209 -4.88 -15.77 -9.61
C LYS A 209 -4.38 -14.90 -10.74
N PRO A 210 -4.31 -15.41 -11.98
CA PRO A 210 -3.71 -14.68 -13.09
C PRO A 210 -4.39 -13.34 -13.30
N LEU A 211 -3.57 -12.30 -13.45
CA LEU A 211 -3.96 -11.04 -14.05
C LEU A 211 -4.00 -11.29 -15.55
N GLY A 212 -5.19 -11.41 -16.11
CA GLY A 212 -5.37 -11.73 -17.52
C GLY A 212 -4.90 -10.61 -18.45
N ASN A 213 -4.90 -10.92 -19.74
CA ASN A 213 -4.48 -9.96 -20.77
C ASN A 213 -5.44 -8.75 -20.87
N GLN A 214 -6.71 -8.91 -20.48
CA GLN A 214 -7.67 -7.81 -20.46
C GLN A 214 -7.33 -6.80 -19.38
N GLU A 215 -7.07 -7.27 -18.17
CA GLU A 215 -6.76 -6.48 -16.99
C GLU A 215 -5.42 -5.75 -17.16
N ILE A 216 -4.43 -6.40 -17.77
CA ILE A 216 -3.18 -5.74 -18.17
C ILE A 216 -3.46 -4.60 -19.16
N ARG A 217 -4.27 -4.83 -20.19
CA ARG A 217 -4.64 -3.79 -21.15
C ARG A 217 -5.39 -2.62 -20.49
N LEU A 218 -6.28 -2.90 -19.55
CA LEU A 218 -6.99 -1.88 -18.77
C LEU A 218 -6.04 -1.06 -17.92
N ALA A 219 -5.11 -1.72 -17.22
CA ALA A 219 -4.08 -1.04 -16.43
C ALA A 219 -3.23 -0.10 -17.30
N LEU A 220 -2.75 -0.58 -18.45
CA LEU A 220 -1.97 0.21 -19.40
C LEU A 220 -2.77 1.40 -19.96
N THR A 221 -4.03 1.16 -20.34
CA THR A 221 -4.93 2.20 -20.83
C THR A 221 -5.17 3.26 -19.77
N SER A 222 -5.40 2.85 -18.52
CA SER A 222 -5.58 3.75 -17.39
C SER A 222 -4.36 4.65 -17.16
N ILE A 223 -3.16 4.07 -17.15
CA ILE A 223 -1.91 4.82 -16.97
C ILE A 223 -1.75 5.85 -18.10
N LEU A 224 -1.91 5.42 -19.36
CA LEU A 224 -1.75 6.27 -20.52
C LEU A 224 -2.76 7.43 -20.51
N LEU A 225 -4.05 7.12 -20.34
CA LEU A 225 -5.12 8.10 -20.33
C LEU A 225 -4.92 9.11 -19.19
N THR A 226 -4.56 8.63 -18.00
CA THR A 226 -4.29 9.48 -16.84
C THR A 226 -3.15 10.46 -17.12
N LEU A 227 -2.04 9.99 -17.69
CA LEU A 227 -0.89 10.85 -18.01
C LEU A 227 -1.22 11.86 -19.11
N ILE A 228 -1.98 11.47 -20.13
CA ILE A 228 -2.46 12.37 -21.18
C ILE A 228 -3.33 13.48 -20.56
N ILE A 229 -4.33 13.11 -19.75
CA ILE A 229 -5.20 14.07 -19.07
C ILE A 229 -4.37 15.03 -18.21
N MET A 230 -3.44 14.51 -17.41
CA MET A 230 -2.56 15.34 -16.58
C MET A 230 -1.72 16.31 -17.41
N GLN A 231 -1.15 15.86 -18.52
CA GLN A 231 -0.37 16.71 -19.42
C GLN A 231 -1.23 17.85 -19.99
N PHE A 232 -2.47 17.57 -20.41
CA PHE A 232 -3.41 18.59 -20.91
C PHE A 232 -3.88 19.55 -19.80
N SER A 233 -4.24 19.06 -18.61
CA SER A 233 -4.67 19.90 -17.50
C SER A 233 -3.57 20.87 -17.05
N LEU A 234 -2.31 20.47 -17.13
CA LEU A 234 -1.16 21.34 -16.86
C LEU A 234 -0.89 22.35 -17.97
N ARG A 235 -1.43 22.19 -19.19
CA ARG A 235 -1.34 23.21 -20.27
C ARG A 235 -2.22 24.43 -19.98
N LYS A 236 -3.40 24.23 -19.40
CA LYS A 236 -4.37 25.32 -19.14
C LYS A 236 -3.96 26.31 -18.05
N LYS A 237 -2.97 25.98 -17.19
CA LYS A 237 -2.50 26.86 -16.11
C LYS A 237 -1.47 27.94 -16.54
N VAL A 238 -1.18 28.07 -17.84
CA VAL A 238 -0.13 28.99 -18.37
C VAL A 238 -0.72 30.06 -19.30
N ILE A 239 -2.01 30.40 -19.14
CA ILE A 239 -2.65 31.53 -19.83
C ILE A 239 -3.21 32.48 -18.78
#